data_AF-A0A972RTT4-F1
#
_entry.id   AF-A0A972RTT4-F1
#
_cell.length_a   1.000
_cell.length_b   1.000
_cell.length_c   1.000
_cell.angle_alpha   90.00
_cell.angle_beta   90.00
_cell.angle_gamma   90.00
#
_symmetry.space_group_name_H-M   'P 1'
#
loop_
_entity.id
_entity.type
_entity.pdbx_description
1 polymer ?
#
loop_
_entity_poly.entity_id
_entity_poly.type
_entity_poly.pdbx_seq_one_letter_code
_entity_poly.pdbx_strand_id
1 'polypeptide(L)'
;MFCLALNAKTFLEFGDICEGKCKNDPKEVELVQKILNIGSDKKIKITKKYDKATKEAIIAFQKEHNIPATGYVGELTKVALETKFKYYKSMAEDKVAKMGTPKFLTQSFKPIRAKESTSKEKTTKVSKKEKIDSRKFDFVDKKLAVKEKVAAAQPLKLSKKEIEKIKKRELRRLNKKIAAKRLKLKRKKSKDYEIASVTPLKSKMERRRGKSSSFEEFKKYTDLKKSYKVFKDYKLLRKANGKNTIVKINVRNQRVNLIVDGKVALSSPCTTGAKRKFEPNTKIYRDKRTPLGTFRVLEKIADKRSTIFGEIIVDGKVVYRGDRRKYKGPPGKFVGHPLTNWVRLTSGGIGLHASKYVKRYPASNGCIRLPYDVSKIIFAKVSKGTKVMVVNEKE
;
A
#
# COMPACT_ATOMS: atom_id res chain seq x y z
N MET A 1 -20.05 -14.57 -6.88
CA MET A 1 -18.70 -14.25 -6.33
C MET A 1 -17.79 -13.81 -7.47
N PHE A 2 -16.69 -13.08 -7.23
CA PHE A 2 -15.82 -12.59 -8.31
C PHE A 2 -14.51 -13.40 -8.40
N CYS A 3 -14.57 -14.57 -9.05
CA CYS A 3 -13.41 -15.44 -9.23
C CYS A 3 -12.55 -14.96 -10.42
N LEU A 4 -11.67 -13.99 -10.17
CA LEU A 4 -10.74 -13.48 -11.19
C LEU A 4 -9.53 -14.42 -11.34
N ALA A 5 -9.71 -15.45 -12.17
CA ALA A 5 -8.62 -16.20 -12.78
C ALA A 5 -7.86 -15.31 -13.80
N LEU A 6 -7.09 -14.35 -13.29
CA LEU A 6 -6.21 -13.51 -14.11
C LEU A 6 -4.85 -14.20 -14.26
N ASN A 7 -4.62 -14.77 -15.44
CA ASN A 7 -3.33 -15.31 -15.81
C ASN A 7 -2.28 -14.20 -15.94
N ALA A 8 -1.18 -14.37 -15.20
CA ALA A 8 0.19 -14.02 -15.60
C ALA A 8 0.51 -12.58 -16.07
N LYS A 9 -0.28 -11.56 -15.73
CA LYS A 9 0.15 -10.15 -15.78
C LYS A 9 -0.27 -9.35 -14.54
N THR A 10 0.67 -8.66 -13.90
CA THR A 10 0.38 -7.59 -12.92
C THR A 10 0.16 -6.25 -13.63
N PHE A 11 -0.44 -5.26 -12.94
CA PHE A 11 -0.62 -3.90 -13.49
C PHE A 11 0.71 -3.20 -13.79
N LEU A 12 1.84 -3.71 -13.28
CA LEU A 12 3.19 -3.20 -13.56
C LEU A 12 3.72 -3.64 -14.93
N GLU A 13 3.20 -4.73 -15.49
CA GLU A 13 3.59 -5.31 -16.79
C GLU A 13 2.70 -4.80 -17.94
N PHE A 14 1.84 -3.82 -17.66
CA PHE A 14 0.99 -3.20 -18.66
C PHE A 14 1.78 -2.15 -19.44
N GLY A 15 1.37 -1.89 -20.68
CA GLY A 15 1.79 -0.69 -21.40
C GLY A 15 1.36 0.58 -20.65
N ASP A 16 1.92 1.72 -21.04
CA ASP A 16 1.33 2.99 -20.61
C ASP A 16 -0.01 3.19 -21.31
N ILE A 17 -1.00 3.69 -20.55
CA ILE A 17 -2.36 3.92 -21.05
C ILE A 17 -2.69 5.41 -20.98
N CYS A 18 -3.05 6.01 -22.11
CA CYS A 18 -3.24 7.46 -22.24
C CYS A 18 -3.99 7.87 -23.50
N GLU A 19 -4.39 9.13 -23.55
CA GLU A 19 -5.00 9.75 -24.72
C GLU A 19 -3.99 9.91 -25.88
N GLY A 20 -4.38 9.57 -27.09
CA GLY A 20 -3.55 9.72 -28.30
C GLY A 20 -2.41 8.70 -28.42
N LYS A 21 -1.26 8.96 -27.79
CA LYS A 21 0.03 8.31 -28.12
C LYS A 21 0.22 6.90 -27.56
N CYS A 22 -0.68 6.39 -26.74
CA CYS A 22 -0.55 5.08 -26.09
C CYS A 22 -1.27 3.97 -26.88
N LYS A 23 -0.66 2.78 -26.95
CA LYS A 23 -1.27 1.60 -27.63
C LYS A 23 -2.60 1.16 -27.01
N ASN A 24 -2.82 1.43 -25.72
CA ASN A 24 -4.08 1.22 -25.00
C ASN A 24 -4.66 -0.19 -25.22
N ASP A 25 -3.91 -1.24 -24.86
CA ASP A 25 -4.36 -2.63 -25.04
C ASP A 25 -5.74 -2.85 -24.40
N PRO A 26 -6.75 -3.35 -25.15
CA PRO A 26 -8.12 -3.45 -24.64
C PRO A 26 -8.27 -4.32 -23.39
N LYS A 27 -7.41 -5.33 -23.19
CA LYS A 27 -7.43 -6.19 -22.00
C LYS A 27 -6.85 -5.44 -20.79
N GLU A 28 -5.79 -4.67 -21.00
CA GLU A 28 -5.17 -3.85 -19.95
C GLU A 28 -6.10 -2.70 -19.53
N VAL A 29 -6.75 -2.04 -20.49
CA VAL A 29 -7.79 -1.03 -20.24
C VAL A 29 -9.01 -1.62 -19.51
N GLU A 30 -9.49 -2.79 -19.93
CA GLU A 30 -10.59 -3.51 -19.26
C GLU A 30 -10.28 -3.78 -17.78
N LEU A 31 -9.03 -4.14 -17.46
CA LEU A 31 -8.60 -4.40 -16.08
C LEU A 31 -8.48 -3.10 -15.26
N VAL A 32 -8.02 -2.00 -15.87
CA VAL A 32 -8.03 -0.68 -15.23
C VAL A 32 -9.46 -0.21 -14.93
N GLN A 33 -10.38 -0.31 -15.89
CA GLN A 33 -11.80 0.02 -15.69
C GLN A 33 -12.43 -0.83 -14.58
N LYS A 34 -12.16 -2.14 -14.56
CA LYS A 34 -12.61 -3.05 -13.50
C LYS A 34 -12.10 -2.63 -12.12
N ILE A 35 -10.81 -2.32 -11.96
CA ILE A 35 -10.25 -2.02 -10.62
C ILE A 35 -10.57 -0.61 -10.12
N LEU A 36 -10.78 0.36 -11.01
CA LEU A 36 -11.32 1.68 -10.66
C LEU A 36 -12.72 1.52 -10.02
N ASN A 37 -13.58 0.69 -10.61
CA ASN A 37 -14.93 0.43 -10.13
C ASN A 37 -15.03 -0.29 -8.76
N ILE A 38 -14.00 -1.03 -8.33
CA ILE A 38 -14.07 -1.70 -7.02
C ILE A 38 -14.02 -0.66 -5.90
N GLY A 39 -15.06 -0.63 -5.06
CA GLY A 39 -15.16 0.32 -3.96
C GLY A 39 -15.39 1.78 -4.38
N SER A 40 -15.75 2.05 -5.64
CA SER A 40 -16.19 3.38 -6.08
C SER A 40 -17.71 3.49 -6.08
N ASP A 41 -18.25 4.56 -5.49
CA ASP A 41 -19.67 4.89 -5.53
C ASP A 41 -20.11 5.28 -6.96
N LYS A 42 -19.24 5.99 -7.70
CA LYS A 42 -19.45 6.31 -9.12
C LYS A 42 -18.70 5.30 -9.99
N LYS A 43 -19.43 4.32 -10.52
CA LYS A 43 -18.90 3.29 -11.43
C LYS A 43 -18.94 3.77 -12.89
N ILE A 44 -17.90 3.47 -13.65
CA ILE A 44 -17.83 3.69 -15.10
C ILE A 44 -18.22 2.41 -15.86
N LYS A 45 -18.71 2.55 -17.10
CA LYS A 45 -18.94 1.40 -18.00
C LYS A 45 -17.59 0.77 -18.39
N ILE A 46 -17.56 -0.56 -18.52
CA ILE A 46 -16.36 -1.30 -18.94
C ILE A 46 -16.38 -1.38 -20.47
N THR A 47 -15.87 -0.35 -21.13
CA THR A 47 -15.88 -0.20 -22.61
C THR A 47 -14.68 -0.84 -23.30
N LYS A 48 -13.64 -1.24 -22.54
CA LYS A 48 -12.34 -1.73 -23.03
C LYS A 48 -11.56 -0.70 -23.88
N LYS A 49 -11.99 0.57 -23.89
CA LYS A 49 -11.39 1.69 -24.63
C LYS A 49 -11.02 2.80 -23.65
N TYR A 50 -9.92 3.50 -23.90
CA TYR A 50 -9.54 4.68 -23.12
C TYR A 50 -10.43 5.86 -23.52
N ASP A 51 -11.63 5.89 -22.95
CA ASP A 51 -12.64 6.94 -23.18
C ASP A 51 -12.57 8.07 -22.14
N LYS A 52 -13.36 9.13 -22.37
CA LYS A 52 -13.44 10.30 -21.47
C LYS A 52 -13.79 9.91 -20.03
N ALA A 53 -14.70 8.96 -19.82
CA ALA A 53 -15.09 8.50 -18.50
C ALA A 53 -13.94 7.74 -17.79
N THR A 54 -13.19 6.94 -18.54
CA THR A 54 -11.98 6.24 -18.07
C THR A 54 -10.89 7.22 -17.67
N LYS A 55 -10.62 8.23 -18.51
CA LYS A 55 -9.68 9.34 -18.22
C LYS A 55 -10.09 10.11 -16.96
N GLU A 56 -11.37 10.48 -16.83
CA GLU A 56 -11.89 11.18 -15.65
C GLU A 56 -11.79 10.33 -14.37
N ALA A 57 -12.08 9.03 -14.44
CA ALA A 57 -11.93 8.11 -13.32
C ALA A 57 -10.47 7.93 -12.89
N ILE A 58 -9.52 7.86 -13.83
CA ILE A 58 -8.09 7.83 -13.54
C ILE A 58 -7.64 9.15 -12.90
N ILE A 59 -8.10 10.29 -13.40
CA ILE A 59 -7.82 11.62 -12.82
C ILE A 59 -8.37 11.72 -11.38
N ALA A 60 -9.55 11.16 -11.10
CA ALA A 60 -10.12 11.11 -9.75
C ALA A 60 -9.28 10.22 -8.81
N PHE A 61 -8.96 9.00 -9.25
CA PHE A 61 -8.11 8.05 -8.54
C PHE A 61 -6.71 8.61 -8.25
N GLN A 62 -6.09 9.30 -9.21
CA GLN A 62 -4.80 9.97 -9.00
C GLN A 62 -4.88 11.08 -7.94
N LYS A 63 -5.96 11.88 -7.91
CA LYS A 63 -6.18 12.89 -6.86
C LYS A 63 -6.29 12.25 -5.47
N GLU A 64 -7.06 11.18 -5.35
CA GLU A 64 -7.23 10.41 -4.10
C GLU A 64 -5.88 9.84 -3.61
N HIS A 65 -5.12 9.21 -4.51
CA HIS A 65 -3.83 8.59 -4.20
C HIS A 65 -2.65 9.58 -4.19
N ASN A 66 -2.88 10.90 -4.30
CA ASN A 66 -1.87 11.96 -4.28
C ASN A 66 -0.81 11.87 -5.40
N ILE A 67 -1.19 11.31 -6.56
CA ILE A 67 -0.40 11.16 -7.78
C ILE A 67 -0.73 12.32 -8.75
N PRO A 68 0.17 12.75 -9.65
CA PRO A 68 -0.14 13.75 -10.67
C PRO A 68 -1.39 13.37 -11.48
N ALA A 69 -2.44 14.18 -11.36
CA ALA A 69 -3.78 13.91 -11.87
C ALA A 69 -3.92 14.22 -13.37
N THR A 70 -3.16 13.50 -14.19
CA THR A 70 -3.01 13.69 -15.65
C THR A 70 -3.90 12.79 -16.49
N GLY A 71 -4.46 11.72 -15.91
CA GLY A 71 -5.14 10.64 -16.63
C GLY A 71 -4.20 9.58 -17.21
N TYR A 72 -2.89 9.84 -17.27
CA TYR A 72 -1.89 8.94 -17.82
C TYR A 72 -1.53 7.80 -16.83
N VAL A 73 -1.63 6.56 -17.28
CA VAL A 73 -1.37 5.35 -16.50
C VAL A 73 0.09 4.89 -16.71
N GLY A 74 1.04 5.73 -16.29
CA GLY A 74 2.43 5.32 -16.12
C GLY A 74 2.70 4.71 -14.74
N GLU A 75 3.97 4.41 -14.47
CA GLU A 75 4.49 3.69 -13.30
C GLU A 75 3.78 4.00 -11.96
N LEU A 76 3.70 5.27 -11.55
CA LEU A 76 3.08 5.65 -10.27
C LEU A 76 1.59 5.26 -10.21
N THR A 77 0.86 5.42 -11.31
CA THR A 77 -0.55 5.03 -11.42
C THR A 77 -0.68 3.50 -11.40
N LYS A 78 0.19 2.78 -12.12
CA LYS A 78 0.25 1.30 -12.14
C LYS A 78 0.47 0.73 -10.74
N VAL A 79 1.45 1.26 -9.99
CA VAL A 79 1.73 0.86 -8.59
C VAL A 79 0.53 1.08 -7.67
N ALA A 80 -0.22 2.18 -7.84
CA ALA A 80 -1.42 2.43 -7.04
C ALA A 80 -2.57 1.47 -7.41
N LEU A 81 -2.81 1.20 -8.70
CA LEU A 81 -3.82 0.25 -9.17
C LEU A 81 -3.51 -1.17 -8.69
N GLU A 82 -2.25 -1.60 -8.79
CA GLU A 82 -1.73 -2.87 -8.26
C GLU A 82 -1.93 -2.98 -6.74
N THR A 83 -1.75 -1.88 -6.01
CA THR A 83 -1.99 -1.81 -4.55
C THR A 83 -3.48 -1.95 -4.23
N LYS A 84 -4.36 -1.27 -4.97
CA LYS A 84 -5.83 -1.41 -4.84
C LYS A 84 -6.29 -2.84 -5.16
N PHE A 85 -5.74 -3.45 -6.22
CA PHE A 85 -5.99 -4.84 -6.59
C PHE A 85 -5.59 -5.82 -5.49
N LYS A 86 -4.35 -5.74 -5.00
CA LYS A 86 -3.85 -6.61 -3.91
C LYS A 86 -4.65 -6.45 -2.61
N TYR A 87 -5.12 -5.24 -2.29
CA TYR A 87 -6.00 -5.00 -1.15
C TYR A 87 -7.34 -5.74 -1.30
N TYR A 88 -8.11 -5.45 -2.35
CA TYR A 88 -9.44 -6.05 -2.54
C TYR A 88 -9.39 -7.55 -2.82
N LYS A 89 -8.35 -8.06 -3.50
CA LYS A 89 -8.11 -9.51 -3.64
C LYS A 89 -7.99 -10.18 -2.27
N SER A 90 -7.17 -9.63 -1.37
CA SER A 90 -7.05 -10.19 -0.02
C SER A 90 -8.33 -10.09 0.81
N MET A 91 -9.17 -9.06 0.61
CA MET A 91 -10.51 -8.98 1.23
C MET A 91 -11.51 -9.99 0.67
N ALA A 92 -11.38 -10.40 -0.60
CA ALA A 92 -12.19 -11.45 -1.20
C ALA A 92 -11.77 -12.84 -0.69
N GLU A 93 -10.46 -13.10 -0.65
CA GLU A 93 -9.87 -14.31 -0.06
C GLU A 93 -10.28 -14.47 1.41
N ASP A 94 -10.17 -13.39 2.22
CA ASP A 94 -10.62 -13.32 3.61
C ASP A 94 -12.14 -13.47 3.80
N LYS A 95 -12.96 -13.33 2.75
CA LYS A 95 -14.41 -13.59 2.77
C LYS A 95 -14.73 -15.02 2.37
N VAL A 96 -14.08 -15.55 1.33
CA VAL A 96 -14.24 -16.96 0.92
C VAL A 96 -13.81 -17.89 2.05
N ALA A 97 -12.69 -17.61 2.71
CA ALA A 97 -12.22 -18.34 3.90
C ALA A 97 -13.16 -18.25 5.14
N LYS A 98 -14.21 -17.41 5.10
CA LYS A 98 -15.20 -17.25 6.19
C LYS A 98 -16.61 -17.72 5.82
N MET A 99 -16.90 -18.00 4.55
CA MET A 99 -18.19 -18.57 4.13
C MET A 99 -18.25 -20.09 4.31
N GLY A 100 -17.09 -20.75 4.43
CA GLY A 100 -17.00 -22.20 4.57
C GLY A 100 -17.30 -22.96 3.27
N THR A 101 -17.03 -24.26 3.26
CA THR A 101 -17.52 -25.17 2.23
C THR A 101 -18.98 -25.52 2.53
N PRO A 102 -19.91 -25.41 1.56
CA PRO A 102 -21.26 -25.95 1.71
C PRO A 102 -21.18 -27.44 2.08
N LYS A 103 -21.83 -27.84 3.18
CA LYS A 103 -21.66 -29.16 3.79
C LYS A 103 -22.65 -30.18 3.19
N PHE A 104 -22.55 -30.43 1.89
CA PHE A 104 -23.32 -31.45 1.18
C PHE A 104 -22.45 -32.23 0.19
N LEU A 105 -22.86 -33.48 -0.10
CA LEU A 105 -22.20 -34.41 -1.03
C LEU A 105 -20.77 -34.83 -0.66
N THR A 106 -20.60 -35.33 0.58
CA THR A 106 -19.70 -36.47 0.80
C THR A 106 -20.41 -37.76 0.37
N GLN A 107 -20.42 -38.04 -0.93
CA GLN A 107 -20.76 -39.37 -1.47
C GLN A 107 -19.69 -39.81 -2.46
N SER A 108 -19.28 -41.07 -2.34
CA SER A 108 -18.17 -41.68 -3.04
C SER A 108 -18.57 -42.14 -4.44
N PHE A 109 -17.80 -41.72 -5.46
CA PHE A 109 -17.79 -42.38 -6.76
C PHE A 109 -16.37 -42.84 -7.09
N LYS A 110 -16.27 -44.08 -7.59
CA LYS A 110 -15.01 -44.76 -7.93
C LYS A 110 -14.41 -44.16 -9.21
N PRO A 111 -13.07 -44.20 -9.40
CA PRO A 111 -12.46 -43.73 -10.64
C PRO A 111 -12.84 -44.63 -11.83
N ILE A 112 -13.40 -44.04 -12.89
CA ILE A 112 -13.61 -44.71 -14.18
C ILE A 112 -12.39 -44.43 -15.07
N ARG A 113 -11.90 -45.48 -15.74
CA ARG A 113 -10.66 -45.48 -16.53
C ARG A 113 -10.97 -45.25 -18.01
N ALA A 114 -10.32 -44.23 -18.59
CA ALA A 114 -10.03 -44.00 -20.01
C ALA A 114 -11.13 -44.18 -21.08
N LYS A 115 -11.21 -43.21 -21.99
CA LYS A 115 -11.12 -43.49 -23.43
C LYS A 115 -10.61 -42.26 -24.19
N GLU A 116 -9.75 -42.50 -25.16
CA GLU A 116 -9.36 -41.52 -26.16
C GLU A 116 -10.47 -41.43 -27.22
N SER A 117 -10.59 -40.28 -27.88
CA SER A 117 -11.12 -40.23 -29.25
C SER A 117 -10.47 -39.08 -30.00
N THR A 118 -10.03 -39.36 -31.22
CA THR A 118 -9.42 -38.39 -32.12
C THR A 118 -10.45 -37.91 -33.14
N SER A 119 -10.14 -36.77 -33.79
CA SER A 119 -10.08 -36.63 -35.26
C SER A 119 -10.66 -35.32 -35.83
N LYS A 120 -10.19 -35.00 -37.05
CA LYS A 120 -10.86 -34.20 -38.08
C LYS A 120 -11.14 -32.72 -37.78
N GLU A 121 -10.05 -31.98 -37.77
CA GLU A 121 -9.77 -31.02 -38.87
C GLU A 121 -10.84 -30.92 -39.98
N LYS A 122 -11.28 -29.68 -40.26
CA LYS A 122 -11.86 -29.30 -41.56
C LYS A 122 -11.45 -27.88 -41.91
N THR A 123 -10.76 -27.72 -43.03
CA THR A 123 -10.41 -26.42 -43.62
C THR A 123 -11.41 -26.02 -44.69
N THR A 124 -11.72 -24.73 -44.82
CA THR A 124 -12.21 -24.14 -46.08
C THR A 124 -12.07 -22.62 -46.05
N LYS A 125 -11.69 -22.03 -47.20
CA LYS A 125 -11.73 -20.57 -47.44
C LYS A 125 -13.09 -20.23 -48.04
N VAL A 126 -13.59 -19.01 -47.82
CA VAL A 126 -14.26 -18.17 -48.85
C VAL A 126 -14.02 -16.69 -48.50
N SER A 127 -13.97 -15.82 -49.52
CA SER A 127 -13.77 -14.38 -49.40
C SER A 127 -14.88 -13.58 -50.09
N LYS A 128 -15.24 -12.43 -49.50
CA LYS A 128 -15.67 -11.13 -50.08
C LYS A 128 -16.11 -10.25 -48.88
N LYS A 129 -15.81 -8.95 -48.76
CA LYS A 129 -15.57 -7.83 -49.70
C LYS A 129 -16.87 -7.26 -50.26
N GLU A 130 -17.44 -6.31 -49.53
CA GLU A 130 -18.47 -5.37 -49.99
C GLU A 130 -18.14 -3.94 -49.52
N LYS A 131 -18.71 -2.96 -50.22
CA LYS A 131 -18.46 -1.50 -50.16
C LYS A 131 -19.73 -0.82 -50.70
N ILE A 132 -19.77 0.53 -50.80
CA ILE A 132 -20.94 1.37 -51.19
C ILE A 132 -21.88 1.55 -49.95
N ASP A 133 -22.36 2.74 -49.54
CA ASP A 133 -22.03 4.16 -49.85
C ASP A 133 -22.27 5.02 -48.57
N SER A 134 -22.09 6.36 -48.39
CA SER A 134 -22.08 7.58 -49.23
C SER A 134 -23.47 8.03 -49.75
N ARG A 135 -23.85 9.30 -49.94
CA ARG A 135 -23.40 10.63 -49.45
C ARG A 135 -24.65 11.44 -49.00
N LYS A 136 -24.46 12.46 -48.15
CA LYS A 136 -24.84 13.89 -48.35
C LYS A 136 -24.44 14.68 -47.07
N PHE A 137 -23.66 15.76 -47.17
CA PHE A 137 -24.02 17.16 -47.52
C PHE A 137 -24.95 17.82 -46.48
N ASP A 138 -24.65 19.00 -45.92
CA ASP A 138 -23.35 19.71 -45.85
C ASP A 138 -23.20 20.54 -44.54
N PHE A 139 -22.89 21.84 -44.38
CA PHE A 139 -22.63 22.99 -45.28
C PHE A 139 -21.85 24.13 -44.58
N VAL A 140 -20.79 24.65 -45.23
CA VAL A 140 -20.15 25.99 -45.06
C VAL A 140 -19.47 26.38 -43.72
N ASP A 141 -18.56 27.36 -43.62
CA ASP A 141 -17.29 27.72 -44.33
C ASP A 141 -16.67 28.96 -43.60
N LYS A 142 -15.44 29.37 -43.99
CA LYS A 142 -14.77 30.66 -43.70
C LYS A 142 -14.30 30.92 -42.24
N LYS A 143 -13.10 31.49 -42.01
CA LYS A 143 -11.94 31.62 -42.91
C LYS A 143 -10.61 31.65 -42.15
N LEU A 144 -9.66 30.93 -42.72
CA LEU A 144 -8.21 31.09 -42.71
C LEU A 144 -7.70 32.53 -42.47
N ALA A 145 -6.92 32.75 -41.39
CA ALA A 145 -5.85 33.77 -41.29
C ALA A 145 -4.94 33.54 -40.07
N VAL A 146 -3.69 34.02 -40.13
CA VAL A 146 -2.72 34.14 -39.01
C VAL A 146 -2.41 32.85 -38.22
N LYS A 147 -1.68 31.91 -38.85
CA LYS A 147 -0.56 31.22 -38.16
C LYS A 147 0.54 30.56 -38.99
N GLU A 148 0.65 30.88 -40.27
CA GLU A 148 1.97 30.83 -40.93
C GLU A 148 2.87 31.94 -40.37
N LYS A 149 3.61 31.64 -39.29
CA LYS A 149 4.86 32.30 -38.83
C LYS A 149 5.39 31.72 -37.50
N VAL A 150 5.46 30.39 -37.37
CA VAL A 150 6.34 29.72 -36.37
C VAL A 150 7.12 28.54 -36.98
N ALA A 151 7.35 28.56 -38.29
CA ALA A 151 8.24 27.63 -39.00
C ALA A 151 9.69 28.15 -39.09
N ALA A 152 10.11 28.95 -38.10
CA ALA A 152 11.41 29.64 -38.08
C ALA A 152 11.92 29.82 -36.64
N ALA A 153 12.11 28.70 -35.93
CA ALA A 153 12.69 28.68 -34.58
C ALA A 153 13.73 27.56 -34.48
N GLN A 154 15.00 27.90 -34.71
CA GLN A 154 16.11 26.97 -34.50
C GLN A 154 16.14 26.50 -33.03
N PRO A 155 16.41 25.22 -32.73
CA PRO A 155 16.52 24.75 -31.36
C PRO A 155 17.80 25.32 -30.71
N LEU A 156 17.64 26.38 -29.92
CA LEU A 156 18.69 26.94 -29.08
C LEU A 156 19.38 25.82 -28.27
N LYS A 157 20.64 25.52 -28.59
CA LYS A 157 21.48 24.51 -27.93
C LYS A 157 21.93 24.99 -26.54
N LEU A 158 20.96 25.22 -25.65
CA LEU A 158 21.18 25.58 -24.25
C LEU A 158 22.13 24.58 -23.58
N SER A 159 23.19 25.10 -22.96
CA SER A 159 24.18 24.27 -22.29
C SER A 159 23.58 23.52 -21.09
N LYS A 160 24.22 22.42 -20.68
CA LYS A 160 23.82 21.66 -19.47
C LYS A 160 23.70 22.58 -18.22
N LYS A 161 24.58 23.60 -18.10
CA LYS A 161 24.56 24.60 -17.02
C LYS A 161 23.31 25.49 -17.08
N GLU A 162 22.89 25.92 -18.26
CA GLU A 162 21.68 26.76 -18.44
C GLU A 162 20.39 25.97 -18.22
N ILE A 163 20.33 24.73 -18.72
CA ILE A 163 19.20 23.82 -18.46
C ILE A 163 19.04 23.60 -16.94
N GLU A 164 20.13 23.46 -16.18
CA GLU A 164 20.06 23.37 -14.73
C GLU A 164 19.64 24.70 -14.06
N LYS A 165 20.14 25.84 -14.57
CA LYS A 165 19.75 27.20 -14.10
C LYS A 165 18.24 27.44 -14.30
N ILE A 166 17.67 26.96 -15.41
CA ILE A 166 16.23 26.95 -15.70
C ILE A 166 15.50 26.02 -14.71
N LYS A 167 15.92 24.75 -14.59
CA LYS A 167 15.31 23.78 -13.65
C LYS A 167 15.30 24.29 -12.20
N LYS A 168 16.39 24.91 -11.72
CA LYS A 168 16.46 25.56 -10.39
C LYS A 168 15.50 26.75 -10.26
N ARG A 169 15.34 27.58 -11.31
CA ARG A 169 14.36 28.68 -11.34
C ARG A 169 12.92 28.16 -11.31
N GLU A 170 12.60 27.11 -12.07
CA GLU A 170 11.27 26.51 -12.07
C GLU A 170 10.93 25.79 -10.76
N LEU A 171 11.87 25.04 -10.17
CA LEU A 171 11.68 24.39 -8.88
C LEU A 171 11.42 25.42 -7.76
N ARG A 172 12.13 26.58 -7.79
CA ARG A 172 11.84 27.71 -6.89
C ARG A 172 10.43 28.28 -7.12
N ARG A 173 10.01 28.49 -8.37
CA ARG A 173 8.65 28.95 -8.74
C ARG A 173 7.57 27.96 -8.26
N LEU A 174 7.78 26.65 -8.44
CA LEU A 174 6.87 25.59 -8.01
C LEU A 174 6.75 25.53 -6.49
N ASN A 175 7.87 25.60 -5.77
CA ASN A 175 7.88 25.64 -4.31
C ASN A 175 7.17 26.89 -3.75
N LYS A 176 7.32 28.07 -4.38
CA LYS A 176 6.56 29.28 -4.01
C LYS A 176 5.06 29.11 -4.25
N LYS A 177 4.64 28.48 -5.36
CA LYS A 177 3.23 28.12 -5.63
C LYS A 177 2.68 27.11 -4.59
N ILE A 178 3.45 26.09 -4.20
CA ILE A 178 3.07 25.11 -3.18
C ILE A 178 2.93 25.78 -1.81
N ALA A 179 3.85 26.65 -1.42
CA ALA A 179 3.78 27.41 -0.17
C ALA A 179 2.52 28.30 -0.11
N ALA A 180 2.26 29.07 -1.17
CA ALA A 180 1.05 29.89 -1.28
C ALA A 180 -0.24 29.05 -1.22
N LYS A 181 -0.28 27.88 -1.88
CA LYS A 181 -1.43 26.97 -1.83
C LYS A 181 -1.63 26.38 -0.43
N ARG A 182 -0.55 26.03 0.28
CA ARG A 182 -0.60 25.62 1.71
C ARG A 182 -1.11 26.74 2.62
N LEU A 183 -0.73 27.99 2.37
CA LEU A 183 -1.18 29.14 3.16
C LEU A 183 -2.68 29.44 2.92
N LYS A 184 -3.13 29.40 1.66
CA LYS A 184 -4.57 29.47 1.31
C LYS A 184 -5.36 28.31 1.93
N LEU A 185 -4.82 27.10 1.96
CA LEU A 185 -5.47 25.95 2.61
C LEU A 185 -5.55 26.08 4.15
N LYS A 186 -4.53 26.66 4.80
CA LYS A 186 -4.58 27.02 6.22
C LYS A 186 -5.67 28.07 6.49
N ARG A 187 -5.69 29.17 5.72
CA ARG A 187 -6.71 30.22 5.84
C ARG A 187 -8.12 29.68 5.60
N LYS A 188 -8.33 28.83 4.59
CA LYS A 188 -9.63 28.18 4.38
C LYS A 188 -10.02 27.31 5.58
N LYS A 189 -9.13 26.44 6.07
CA LYS A 189 -9.40 25.63 7.29
C LYS A 189 -9.68 26.46 8.55
N SER A 190 -9.20 27.69 8.64
CA SER A 190 -9.57 28.61 9.71
C SER A 190 -11.02 29.07 9.56
N LYS A 191 -11.38 29.55 8.36
CA LYS A 191 -12.74 30.04 8.08
C LYS A 191 -13.80 28.92 8.07
N ASP A 192 -13.42 27.72 7.62
CA ASP A 192 -14.25 26.50 7.70
C ASP A 192 -14.50 26.07 9.17
N TYR A 193 -13.65 26.47 10.12
CA TYR A 193 -13.80 26.18 11.56
C TYR A 193 -14.65 27.25 12.27
N GLU A 194 -14.53 28.49 11.82
CA GLU A 194 -15.26 29.67 12.29
C GLU A 194 -16.74 29.65 11.84
N ILE A 195 -17.02 29.23 10.59
CA ILE A 195 -18.40 29.06 10.09
C ILE A 195 -19.09 27.85 10.76
N ALA A 196 -18.33 26.83 11.18
CA ALA A 196 -18.88 25.61 11.78
C ALA A 196 -19.37 25.78 13.23
N SER A 197 -19.24 26.96 13.85
CA SER A 197 -19.75 27.21 15.21
C SER A 197 -21.17 27.77 15.27
N VAL A 198 -21.82 28.08 14.13
CA VAL A 198 -23.14 28.74 14.10
C VAL A 198 -24.12 28.08 13.13
N THR A 199 -24.63 26.88 13.47
CA THR A 199 -25.97 26.38 13.06
C THR A 199 -26.30 25.02 13.72
N PRO A 200 -27.50 24.80 14.31
CA PRO A 200 -27.81 23.55 15.02
C PRO A 200 -28.75 22.61 14.23
N LEU A 201 -28.24 21.48 13.71
CA LEU A 201 -29.07 20.35 13.28
C LEU A 201 -28.53 19.01 13.81
N LYS A 202 -29.27 18.43 14.76
CA LYS A 202 -29.14 17.02 15.21
C LYS A 202 -29.57 16.10 14.03
N SER A 203 -29.15 14.85 13.87
CA SER A 203 -28.93 13.83 14.89
C SER A 203 -28.18 12.56 14.36
N LYS A 204 -28.26 11.45 15.13
CA LYS A 204 -27.85 10.06 14.81
C LYS A 204 -26.36 9.76 14.55
N MET A 205 -25.65 10.44 13.65
CA MET A 205 -24.27 10.03 13.31
C MET A 205 -23.21 10.38 14.36
N GLU A 206 -23.46 11.40 15.18
CA GLU A 206 -22.46 11.98 16.10
C GLU A 206 -22.18 11.13 17.35
N ARG A 207 -23.12 10.26 17.76
CA ARG A 207 -23.01 9.37 18.94
C ARG A 207 -21.83 8.36 18.88
N ARG A 208 -21.07 8.30 17.79
CA ARG A 208 -19.87 7.45 17.63
C ARG A 208 -18.53 8.20 17.61
N ARG A 209 -18.51 9.52 17.88
CA ARG A 209 -17.28 10.34 18.01
C ARG A 209 -17.15 11.04 19.37
N GLY A 210 -17.57 10.38 20.46
CA GLY A 210 -17.84 11.05 21.75
C GLY A 210 -17.38 10.38 23.04
N LYS A 211 -16.40 9.46 23.06
CA LYS A 211 -15.72 9.05 24.31
C LYS A 211 -14.27 8.64 24.03
N SER A 212 -13.33 9.29 24.71
CA SER A 212 -12.01 8.70 24.97
C SER A 212 -12.18 7.74 26.14
N SER A 213 -12.55 6.49 25.85
CA SER A 213 -12.60 5.46 26.89
C SER A 213 -11.22 5.32 27.54
N SER A 214 -11.20 4.99 28.84
CA SER A 214 -9.91 4.74 29.51
C SER A 214 -9.29 3.44 29.00
N PHE A 215 -7.99 3.25 29.18
CA PHE A 215 -7.37 1.95 28.87
C PHE A 215 -7.94 0.82 29.74
N GLU A 216 -8.40 1.15 30.96
CA GLU A 216 -9.11 0.22 31.85
C GLU A 216 -10.49 -0.18 31.28
N GLU A 217 -11.28 0.77 30.77
CA GLU A 217 -12.54 0.50 30.07
C GLU A 217 -12.28 -0.32 28.79
N PHE A 218 -11.21 -0.03 28.05
CA PHE A 218 -10.81 -0.83 26.89
C PHE A 218 -10.46 -2.29 27.26
N LYS A 219 -9.78 -2.53 28.40
CA LYS A 219 -9.50 -3.87 28.93
C LYS A 219 -10.79 -4.63 29.25
N LYS A 220 -11.75 -4.01 29.96
CA LYS A 220 -13.03 -4.64 30.34
C LYS A 220 -13.77 -5.28 29.16
N TYR A 221 -13.68 -4.68 27.97
CA TYR A 221 -14.34 -5.16 26.75
C TYR A 221 -13.38 -5.77 25.69
N THR A 222 -12.16 -6.15 26.08
CA THR A 222 -11.14 -6.67 25.15
C THR A 222 -10.21 -7.69 25.80
N ASP A 223 -10.33 -8.97 25.40
CA ASP A 223 -9.26 -9.97 25.59
C ASP A 223 -7.97 -9.47 24.91
N LEU A 224 -7.04 -8.94 25.70
CA LEU A 224 -5.82 -8.32 25.20
C LEU A 224 -4.90 -9.33 24.49
N LYS A 225 -4.94 -10.61 24.90
CA LYS A 225 -4.11 -11.70 24.37
C LYS A 225 -4.62 -12.21 23.01
N LYS A 226 -5.93 -12.28 22.79
CA LYS A 226 -6.54 -12.71 21.51
C LYS A 226 -6.84 -11.54 20.56
N SER A 227 -7.33 -10.40 21.07
CA SER A 227 -7.91 -9.35 20.22
C SER A 227 -6.90 -8.45 19.48
N TYR A 228 -7.10 -8.31 18.17
CA TYR A 228 -6.37 -7.35 17.33
C TYR A 228 -6.86 -5.89 17.47
N LYS A 229 -7.88 -5.59 18.29
CA LYS A 229 -8.32 -4.21 18.58
C LYS A 229 -7.11 -3.34 19.01
N VAL A 230 -7.08 -2.09 18.55
CA VAL A 230 -6.04 -1.10 18.90
C VAL A 230 -6.68 0.03 19.71
N PHE A 231 -6.14 0.29 20.90
CA PHE A 231 -6.48 1.45 21.72
C PHE A 231 -5.64 2.67 21.34
N LYS A 232 -6.23 3.87 21.35
CA LYS A 232 -5.56 5.16 21.10
C LYS A 232 -6.25 6.30 21.87
N ASP A 233 -5.57 6.89 22.84
CA ASP A 233 -5.94 8.18 23.43
C ASP A 233 -5.23 9.30 22.65
N TYR A 234 -5.97 10.05 21.83
CA TYR A 234 -5.42 11.14 21.02
C TYR A 234 -5.01 12.38 21.85
N LYS A 235 -5.52 12.56 23.07
CA LYS A 235 -5.10 13.64 23.98
C LYS A 235 -3.73 13.32 24.58
N LEU A 236 -3.53 12.11 25.11
CA LEU A 236 -2.22 11.65 25.60
C LEU A 236 -1.19 11.53 24.46
N LEU A 237 -1.58 10.97 23.30
CA LEU A 237 -0.70 10.87 22.14
C LEU A 237 -0.23 12.25 21.64
N ARG A 238 -0.99 13.34 21.84
CA ARG A 238 -0.49 14.70 21.55
C ARG A 238 0.68 15.08 22.46
N LYS A 239 0.61 14.80 23.77
CA LYS A 239 1.65 15.11 24.77
C LYS A 239 2.95 14.30 24.64
N ALA A 240 2.89 13.14 23.98
CA ALA A 240 4.03 12.23 23.83
C ALA A 240 5.27 12.91 23.20
N ASN A 241 6.38 12.92 23.95
CA ASN A 241 7.71 13.41 23.57
C ASN A 241 8.82 12.46 24.09
N GLY A 242 10.08 12.72 23.73
CA GLY A 242 11.21 11.84 24.03
C GLY A 242 11.51 11.59 25.52
N LYS A 243 11.08 12.49 26.42
CA LYS A 243 11.30 12.41 27.88
C LYS A 243 10.16 11.69 28.61
N ASN A 244 8.90 12.02 28.31
CA ASN A 244 7.73 11.50 29.02
C ASN A 244 7.14 10.18 28.43
N THR A 245 7.72 9.67 27.34
CA THR A 245 7.23 8.48 26.64
C THR A 245 8.04 7.23 27.01
N ILE A 246 7.34 6.12 27.28
CA ILE A 246 7.94 4.79 27.45
C ILE A 246 7.20 3.81 26.51
N VAL A 247 7.95 2.94 25.82
CA VAL A 247 7.35 1.81 25.07
C VAL A 247 7.42 0.55 25.93
N LYS A 248 6.28 -0.02 26.33
CA LYS A 248 6.23 -1.31 27.05
C LYS A 248 5.76 -2.41 26.09
N ILE A 249 6.55 -3.47 25.94
CA ILE A 249 6.27 -4.62 25.08
C ILE A 249 6.10 -5.82 25.99
N ASN A 250 4.89 -6.36 26.08
CA ASN A 250 4.64 -7.58 26.84
C ASN A 250 4.67 -8.79 25.87
N VAL A 251 5.63 -9.69 26.08
CA VAL A 251 5.82 -10.88 25.24
C VAL A 251 4.79 -11.97 25.54
N ARG A 252 4.14 -11.94 26.71
CA ARG A 252 3.16 -12.94 27.16
C ARG A 252 1.81 -12.79 26.46
N ASN A 253 1.35 -11.54 26.33
CA ASN A 253 0.09 -11.19 25.65
C ASN A 253 0.30 -10.77 24.17
N GLN A 254 1.55 -10.62 23.72
CA GLN A 254 1.90 -10.08 22.40
C GLN A 254 1.27 -8.70 22.13
N ARG A 255 1.54 -7.73 23.00
CA ARG A 255 1.15 -6.32 22.83
C ARG A 255 2.31 -5.35 22.99
N VAL A 256 2.18 -4.21 22.30
CA VAL A 256 2.95 -3.00 22.56
C VAL A 256 2.02 -1.93 23.11
N ASN A 257 2.45 -1.29 24.19
CA ASN A 257 1.81 -0.16 24.83
C ASN A 257 2.73 1.05 24.72
N LEU A 258 2.21 2.20 24.28
CA LEU A 258 2.90 3.49 24.36
C LEU A 258 2.36 4.20 25.60
N ILE A 259 3.23 4.40 26.59
CA ILE A 259 2.92 5.04 27.87
C ILE A 259 3.40 6.49 27.79
N VAL A 260 2.57 7.43 28.23
CA VAL A 260 2.82 8.89 28.23
C VAL A 260 2.31 9.43 29.56
N ASP A 261 3.14 10.19 30.28
CA ASP A 261 2.79 10.73 31.60
C ASP A 261 2.25 9.63 32.56
N GLY A 262 2.89 8.45 32.53
CA GLY A 262 2.49 7.25 33.28
C GLY A 262 1.27 6.49 32.73
N LYS A 263 0.49 7.06 31.81
CA LYS A 263 -0.79 6.50 31.34
C LYS A 263 -0.67 5.89 29.94
N VAL A 264 -1.40 4.81 29.67
CA VAL A 264 -1.37 4.14 28.35
C VAL A 264 -2.07 5.00 27.30
N ALA A 265 -1.30 5.58 26.37
CA ALA A 265 -1.78 6.42 25.29
C ALA A 265 -2.11 5.62 24.00
N LEU A 266 -1.50 4.45 23.83
CA LEU A 266 -1.81 3.51 22.75
C LEU A 266 -1.57 2.08 23.23
N SER A 267 -2.41 1.13 22.80
CA SER A 267 -2.14 -0.31 22.96
C SER A 267 -2.49 -1.07 21.70
N SER A 268 -1.57 -1.89 21.18
CA SER A 268 -1.71 -2.63 19.93
C SER A 268 -1.24 -4.08 20.07
N PRO A 269 -1.79 -5.04 19.32
CA PRO A 269 -1.08 -6.29 19.06
C PRO A 269 0.31 -6.00 18.44
N CYS A 270 1.28 -6.85 18.75
CA CYS A 270 2.60 -6.89 18.13
C CYS A 270 3.02 -8.35 17.91
N THR A 271 4.19 -8.60 17.31
CA THR A 271 4.77 -9.96 17.24
C THR A 271 6.24 -9.93 17.59
N THR A 272 6.58 -10.62 18.67
CA THR A 272 7.96 -10.76 19.16
C THR A 272 8.64 -12.00 18.56
N GLY A 273 9.90 -12.19 18.89
CA GLY A 273 10.68 -13.34 18.46
C GLY A 273 10.43 -14.61 19.27
N ALA A 274 10.57 -15.78 18.64
CA ALA A 274 10.12 -17.07 19.18
C ALA A 274 11.26 -17.96 19.74
N LYS A 275 10.98 -18.73 20.81
CA LYS A 275 11.94 -19.70 21.41
C LYS A 275 12.29 -20.87 20.46
N ARG A 276 11.33 -21.34 19.66
CA ARG A 276 11.55 -22.40 18.65
C ARG A 276 11.20 -21.87 17.26
N LYS A 277 12.11 -21.08 16.67
CA LYS A 277 11.91 -20.51 15.33
C LYS A 277 12.55 -21.42 14.26
N PHE A 278 11.71 -22.08 13.46
CA PHE A 278 12.17 -22.81 12.28
C PHE A 278 12.76 -21.86 11.22
N GLU A 279 13.92 -22.25 10.69
CA GLU A 279 14.66 -21.61 9.60
C GLU A 279 14.69 -22.56 8.38
N PRO A 280 13.81 -22.38 7.38
CA PRO A 280 13.63 -23.34 6.28
C PRO A 280 14.93 -23.69 5.55
N ASN A 281 15.74 -22.67 5.23
CA ASN A 281 16.92 -22.80 4.39
C ASN A 281 18.05 -23.61 5.03
N THR A 282 18.01 -23.87 6.35
CA THR A 282 18.93 -24.79 7.03
C THR A 282 18.19 -25.90 7.80
N LYS A 283 16.88 -26.05 7.61
CA LYS A 283 15.98 -26.99 8.32
C LYS A 283 16.10 -27.01 9.87
N ILE A 284 16.71 -26.00 10.49
CA ILE A 284 17.03 -25.98 11.94
C ILE A 284 16.04 -25.10 12.70
N TYR A 285 15.69 -25.52 13.92
CA TYR A 285 15.02 -24.67 14.91
C TYR A 285 16.07 -23.88 15.70
N ARG A 286 15.91 -22.56 15.80
CA ARG A 286 16.79 -21.69 16.59
C ARG A 286 16.01 -20.91 17.63
N ASP A 287 16.66 -20.59 18.74
CA ASP A 287 16.15 -19.55 19.62
C ASP A 287 16.30 -18.19 18.93
N LYS A 288 15.18 -17.48 18.89
CA LYS A 288 15.02 -16.13 18.37
C LYS A 288 14.12 -15.31 19.28
N ARG A 289 14.02 -15.62 20.58
CA ARG A 289 13.33 -14.78 21.59
C ARG A 289 13.75 -13.32 21.45
N THR A 290 12.78 -12.40 21.54
CA THR A 290 13.12 -11.00 21.84
C THR A 290 13.66 -10.97 23.28
N PRO A 291 14.83 -10.37 23.54
CA PRO A 291 15.39 -10.32 24.89
C PRO A 291 14.48 -9.49 25.80
N LEU A 292 14.37 -9.91 27.05
CA LEU A 292 13.66 -9.17 28.10
C LEU A 292 14.58 -8.08 28.69
N GLY A 293 14.00 -7.15 29.44
CA GLY A 293 14.74 -6.11 30.17
C GLY A 293 14.41 -4.68 29.69
N THR A 294 15.24 -3.73 30.11
CA THR A 294 15.14 -2.32 29.73
C THR A 294 16.17 -1.97 28.66
N PHE A 295 15.72 -1.36 27.58
CA PHE A 295 16.51 -0.86 26.45
C PHE A 295 16.28 0.64 26.27
N ARG A 296 17.13 1.27 25.47
CA ARG A 296 16.92 2.62 24.93
C ARG A 296 16.92 2.56 23.41
N VAL A 297 16.15 3.43 22.77
CA VAL A 297 16.18 3.57 21.30
C VAL A 297 17.55 4.05 20.84
N LEU A 298 18.24 3.27 20.02
CA LEU A 298 19.60 3.55 19.54
C LEU A 298 19.63 4.29 18.19
N GLU A 299 18.75 3.89 17.28
CA GLU A 299 18.68 4.31 15.86
C GLU A 299 17.21 4.39 15.44
N LYS A 300 16.87 5.36 14.58
CA LYS A 300 15.58 5.44 13.89
C LYS A 300 15.78 5.70 12.41
N ILE A 301 15.19 4.88 11.54
CA ILE A 301 15.19 5.12 10.08
C ILE A 301 13.80 4.78 9.51
N ALA A 302 13.23 5.69 8.71
CA ALA A 302 11.89 5.52 8.13
C ALA A 302 11.87 4.33 7.14
N ASP A 303 12.75 4.35 6.14
CA ASP A 303 12.75 3.38 5.03
C ASP A 303 13.97 2.42 5.10
N LYS A 304 14.20 1.87 6.29
CA LYS A 304 15.29 0.92 6.53
C LYS A 304 15.08 -0.34 5.68
N ARG A 305 16.14 -0.83 5.05
CA ARG A 305 16.24 -2.22 4.56
C ARG A 305 17.24 -3.00 5.41
N SER A 306 16.99 -4.29 5.62
CA SER A 306 17.93 -5.17 6.32
C SER A 306 19.16 -5.46 5.44
N THR A 307 20.36 -5.43 6.02
CA THR A 307 21.62 -5.76 5.34
C THR A 307 21.90 -7.26 5.25
N ILE A 308 21.17 -8.08 6.03
CA ILE A 308 21.37 -9.54 6.11
C ILE A 308 20.13 -10.37 5.76
N PHE A 309 18.91 -9.91 6.07
CA PHE A 309 17.68 -10.62 5.73
C PHE A 309 17.03 -10.03 4.47
N GLY A 310 16.77 -10.86 3.46
CA GLY A 310 16.22 -10.37 2.21
C GLY A 310 16.06 -11.44 1.14
N GLU A 311 16.12 -10.99 -0.09
CA GLU A 311 16.00 -11.79 -1.31
C GLU A 311 17.33 -11.73 -2.07
N ILE A 312 17.69 -12.79 -2.80
CA ILE A 312 18.82 -12.77 -3.74
C ILE A 312 18.26 -13.03 -5.13
N ILE A 313 18.67 -12.20 -6.08
CA ILE A 313 18.17 -12.18 -7.45
C ILE A 313 19.32 -12.54 -8.40
N VAL A 314 19.10 -13.56 -9.23
CA VAL A 314 19.97 -13.99 -10.33
C VAL A 314 19.09 -14.02 -11.58
N ASP A 315 19.55 -13.40 -12.67
CA ASP A 315 18.83 -13.32 -13.96
C ASP A 315 17.37 -12.87 -13.84
N GLY A 316 17.14 -11.85 -13.02
CA GLY A 316 15.81 -11.31 -12.70
C GLY A 316 14.94 -12.17 -11.76
N LYS A 317 15.32 -13.42 -11.50
CA LYS A 317 14.56 -14.40 -10.71
C LYS A 317 15.02 -14.39 -9.23
N VAL A 318 14.07 -14.46 -8.29
CA VAL A 318 14.38 -14.59 -6.86
C VAL A 318 14.76 -16.03 -6.53
N VAL A 319 16.07 -16.29 -6.41
CA VAL A 319 16.63 -17.64 -6.16
C VAL A 319 16.80 -17.97 -4.66
N TYR A 320 16.72 -16.97 -3.77
CA TYR A 320 16.82 -17.18 -2.33
C TYR A 320 16.00 -16.18 -1.52
N ARG A 321 15.50 -16.62 -0.36
CA ARG A 321 14.72 -15.82 0.60
C ARG A 321 15.19 -16.15 2.02
N GLY A 322 15.92 -15.26 2.69
CA GLY A 322 16.44 -15.54 4.04
C GLY A 322 17.62 -14.70 4.49
N ASP A 323 18.47 -15.27 5.36
CA ASP A 323 19.74 -14.70 5.80
C ASP A 323 20.81 -14.92 4.71
N ARG A 324 21.22 -13.87 4.01
CA ARG A 324 22.15 -13.95 2.86
C ARG A 324 23.47 -14.65 3.18
N ARG A 325 23.88 -14.66 4.45
CA ARG A 325 25.12 -15.29 4.93
C ARG A 325 25.07 -16.82 4.90
N LYS A 326 23.88 -17.38 4.69
CA LYS A 326 23.58 -18.82 4.60
C LYS A 326 23.16 -19.22 3.18
N TYR A 327 23.38 -18.36 2.21
CA TYR A 327 23.25 -18.71 0.80
C TYR A 327 24.56 -19.28 0.30
N LYS A 328 24.46 -20.28 -0.59
CA LYS A 328 25.59 -21.05 -1.16
C LYS A 328 25.43 -21.29 -2.67
N GLY A 329 24.51 -20.58 -3.32
CA GLY A 329 24.31 -20.63 -4.77
C GLY A 329 25.07 -19.52 -5.53
N PRO A 330 24.83 -19.39 -6.85
CA PRO A 330 25.54 -18.44 -7.71
C PRO A 330 25.48 -16.97 -7.25
N PRO A 331 26.52 -16.15 -7.50
CA PRO A 331 26.51 -14.72 -7.16
C PRO A 331 25.27 -13.99 -7.69
N GLY A 332 24.65 -13.17 -6.84
CA GLY A 332 23.39 -12.50 -7.19
C GLY A 332 23.12 -11.22 -6.39
N LYS A 333 22.24 -10.38 -6.92
CA LYS A 333 21.88 -9.08 -6.34
C LYS A 333 21.05 -9.28 -5.08
N PHE A 334 21.62 -8.94 -3.92
CA PHE A 334 20.90 -8.95 -2.65
C PHE A 334 19.94 -7.75 -2.53
N VAL A 335 18.67 -8.02 -2.25
CA VAL A 335 17.64 -7.01 -1.97
C VAL A 335 17.16 -7.17 -0.53
N GLY A 336 17.59 -6.27 0.34
CA GLY A 336 17.25 -6.26 1.76
C GLY A 336 15.75 -6.11 2.02
N HIS A 337 15.20 -6.92 2.93
CA HIS A 337 13.79 -6.87 3.32
C HIS A 337 13.46 -5.50 3.95
N PRO A 338 12.31 -4.88 3.62
CA PRO A 338 11.90 -3.61 4.19
C PRO A 338 11.58 -3.74 5.69
N LEU A 339 12.10 -2.81 6.47
CA LEU A 339 11.90 -2.66 7.92
C LEU A 339 11.32 -1.26 8.19
N THR A 340 10.23 -0.91 7.49
CA THR A 340 9.63 0.43 7.52
C THR A 340 9.30 0.88 8.95
N ASN A 341 9.58 2.14 9.27
CA ASN A 341 9.53 2.73 10.60
C ASN A 341 10.43 1.98 11.62
N TRP A 342 11.70 1.74 11.26
CA TRP A 342 12.68 1.03 12.08
C TRP A 342 13.05 1.82 13.35
N VAL A 343 12.99 1.15 14.50
CA VAL A 343 13.41 1.66 15.81
C VAL A 343 14.31 0.62 16.48
N ARG A 344 15.63 0.82 16.48
CA ARG A 344 16.60 -0.13 17.04
C ARG A 344 16.60 -0.11 18.57
N LEU A 345 16.69 -1.30 19.17
CA LEU A 345 16.88 -1.51 20.62
C LEU A 345 18.25 -2.09 20.97
N THR A 346 18.86 -2.90 20.10
CA THR A 346 20.18 -3.53 20.37
C THR A 346 21.20 -3.35 19.25
N SER A 347 22.49 -3.43 19.61
CA SER A 347 23.62 -3.55 18.68
C SER A 347 23.41 -4.70 17.70
N GLY A 348 23.11 -5.90 18.23
CA GLY A 348 22.79 -7.14 17.50
C GLY A 348 21.53 -7.13 16.62
N GLY A 349 20.98 -5.97 16.29
CA GLY A 349 19.99 -5.82 15.21
C GLY A 349 18.55 -6.16 15.61
N ILE A 350 18.19 -6.08 16.89
CA ILE A 350 16.79 -6.19 17.33
C ILE A 350 16.17 -4.79 17.43
N GLY A 351 14.95 -4.65 16.92
CA GLY A 351 14.20 -3.40 16.89
C GLY A 351 12.71 -3.59 16.65
N LEU A 352 11.95 -2.50 16.71
CA LEU A 352 10.56 -2.45 16.25
C LEU A 352 10.50 -2.06 14.77
N HIS A 353 9.55 -2.61 14.01
CA HIS A 353 9.25 -2.17 12.64
C HIS A 353 7.83 -2.56 12.20
N ALA A 354 7.36 -1.95 11.12
CA ALA A 354 6.08 -2.29 10.50
C ALA A 354 6.13 -3.63 9.76
N SER A 355 5.03 -4.37 9.76
CA SER A 355 4.86 -5.59 8.94
C SER A 355 3.39 -5.89 8.65
N LYS A 356 3.10 -6.56 7.53
CA LYS A 356 1.80 -7.19 7.28
C LYS A 356 1.57 -8.39 8.23
N TYR A 357 2.65 -9.05 8.67
CA TYR A 357 2.59 -10.31 9.42
C TYR A 357 2.66 -10.08 10.93
N VAL A 358 1.58 -9.52 11.48
CA VAL A 358 1.34 -9.45 12.92
C VAL A 358 0.44 -10.62 13.35
N LYS A 359 0.94 -11.42 14.28
CA LYS A 359 0.36 -12.62 14.90
C LYS A 359 0.24 -12.42 16.41
N ARG A 360 -0.69 -13.13 17.07
CA ARG A 360 -0.84 -13.09 18.55
C ARG A 360 0.00 -14.10 19.33
N TYR A 361 1.06 -14.62 18.72
CA TYR A 361 2.06 -15.47 19.35
C TYR A 361 3.46 -15.09 18.84
N PRO A 362 4.53 -15.28 19.63
CA PRO A 362 5.90 -15.02 19.20
C PRO A 362 6.23 -15.82 17.93
N ALA A 363 6.69 -15.15 16.87
CA ALA A 363 6.89 -15.75 15.55
C ALA A 363 7.97 -15.09 14.66
N SER A 364 8.64 -14.04 15.15
CA SER A 364 9.70 -13.34 14.41
C SER A 364 11.09 -13.93 14.65
N ASN A 365 12.10 -13.35 13.99
CA ASN A 365 13.52 -13.67 14.20
C ASN A 365 14.18 -12.80 15.32
N GLY A 366 13.38 -12.20 16.21
CA GLY A 366 13.84 -11.38 17.34
C GLY A 366 13.23 -9.97 17.37
N CYS A 367 13.01 -9.36 16.20
CA CYS A 367 12.39 -8.03 16.06
C CYS A 367 10.91 -8.00 16.44
N ILE A 368 10.42 -6.84 16.88
CA ILE A 368 9.03 -6.62 17.27
C ILE A 368 8.26 -6.06 16.06
N ARG A 369 7.38 -6.87 15.47
CA ARG A 369 6.57 -6.46 14.31
C ARG A 369 5.30 -5.74 14.77
N LEU A 370 4.98 -4.64 14.10
CA LEU A 370 3.85 -3.77 14.40
C LEU A 370 2.93 -3.61 13.17
N PRO A 371 1.62 -3.34 13.35
CA PRO A 371 0.77 -2.82 12.29
C PRO A 371 1.33 -1.50 11.75
N TYR A 372 1.22 -1.23 10.44
CA TYR A 372 1.85 -0.06 9.80
C TYR A 372 1.48 1.28 10.48
N ASP A 373 0.20 1.52 10.75
CA ASP A 373 -0.27 2.74 11.44
C ASP A 373 0.30 2.90 12.85
N VAL A 374 0.41 1.79 13.58
CA VAL A 374 0.94 1.77 14.95
C VAL A 374 2.44 2.02 14.93
N SER A 375 3.15 1.39 13.99
CA SER A 375 4.58 1.63 13.77
C SER A 375 4.83 3.10 13.41
N LYS A 376 3.99 3.71 12.56
CA LYS A 376 4.05 5.13 12.20
C LYS A 376 3.81 6.04 13.41
N ILE A 377 2.85 5.73 14.28
CA ILE A 377 2.59 6.50 15.51
C ILE A 377 3.77 6.38 16.48
N ILE A 378 4.24 5.17 16.78
CA ILE A 378 5.36 4.96 17.71
C ILE A 378 6.64 5.61 17.17
N PHE A 379 6.96 5.42 15.88
CA PHE A 379 8.10 6.07 15.24
C PHE A 379 8.00 7.60 15.24
N ALA A 380 6.80 8.18 15.12
CA ALA A 380 6.63 9.63 15.25
C ALA A 380 6.78 10.16 16.68
N LYS A 381 6.70 9.30 17.71
CA LYS A 381 6.64 9.70 19.12
C LYS A 381 7.82 9.30 20.01
N VAL A 382 8.65 8.33 19.59
CA VAL A 382 9.92 8.02 20.27
C VAL A 382 11.08 8.79 19.65
N SER A 383 12.12 9.12 20.44
CA SER A 383 13.40 9.66 19.98
C SER A 383 14.53 8.65 20.24
N LYS A 384 15.78 8.97 19.85
CA LYS A 384 16.96 8.31 20.44
C LYS A 384 16.91 8.51 21.97
N GLY A 385 17.36 7.51 22.73
CA GLY A 385 17.37 7.54 24.21
C GLY A 385 16.06 7.19 24.91
N THR A 386 14.90 7.22 24.22
CA THR A 386 13.58 6.85 24.78
C THR A 386 13.60 5.43 25.36
N LYS A 387 13.02 5.26 26.56
CA LYS A 387 13.02 3.97 27.29
C LYS A 387 12.06 2.97 26.64
N VAL A 388 12.52 1.73 26.48
CA VAL A 388 11.74 0.62 25.95
C VAL A 388 11.88 -0.58 26.89
N MET A 389 10.79 -1.09 27.43
CA MET A 389 10.77 -2.22 28.36
C MET A 389 10.18 -3.43 27.66
N VAL A 390 10.88 -4.57 27.69
CA VAL A 390 10.39 -5.86 27.16
C VAL A 390 10.19 -6.82 28.34
N VAL A 391 8.95 -7.24 28.56
CA VAL A 391 8.52 -7.90 29.81
C VAL A 391 7.70 -9.17 29.53
N ASN A 392 7.60 -10.07 30.53
CA ASN A 392 6.85 -11.34 30.45
C ASN A 392 5.75 -11.42 31.54
N GLU A 393 5.12 -10.29 31.81
CA GLU A 393 4.15 -10.11 32.90
C GLU A 393 2.78 -10.74 32.56
N LYS A 394 2.05 -11.16 33.60
CA LYS A 394 0.59 -11.27 33.55
C LYS A 394 0.02 -9.82 33.53
N GLU A 395 -1.07 -9.60 32.81
CA GLU A 395 -1.83 -8.34 32.74
C GLU A 395 -3.24 -8.56 33.28
#